data_AF-A0A849ZV14-F1
#
_entry.id   AF-A0A849ZV14-F1
#
_cell.length_a   1.000
_cell.length_b   1.000
_cell.length_c   1.000
_cell.angle_alpha   90.00
_cell.angle_beta   90.00
_cell.angle_gamma   90.00
#
_symmetry.space_group_name_H-M   'P 1'
#
loop_
_entity.id
_entity.type
_entity.pdbx_description
1 polymer ?
#
loop_
_entity_poly.entity_id
_entity_poly.type
_entity_poly.pdbx_seq_one_letter_code
_entity_poly.pdbx_strand_id
1 'polypeptide(L)' 'MVKKGPKIKELAQELGLTSRKLIDRCREAGIPVQNSASRLDRASAERLRTLVAGAALSDATNLSEDDEPS' A
#
# COMPACT_ATOMS: atom_id res chain seq x y z
N MET A 1 3.76 3.80 26.59
CA MET A 1 3.77 4.89 25.58
C MET A 1 3.52 4.30 24.21
N VAL A 2 2.29 4.41 23.70
CA VAL A 2 1.95 3.88 22.37
C VAL A 2 2.67 4.70 21.30
N LYS A 3 3.62 4.07 20.59
CA LYS A 3 4.34 4.72 19.48
C LYS A 3 3.33 4.97 18.37
N LYS A 4 2.88 6.23 18.23
CA LYS A 4 1.96 6.65 17.17
C LYS A 4 2.64 6.42 15.82
N GLY A 5 2.02 5.63 14.94
CA GLY A 5 2.54 5.37 13.59
C GLY A 5 2.37 6.56 12.64
N PRO A 6 2.86 6.43 11.39
CA PRO A 6 2.80 7.48 10.39
C PRO A 6 1.35 7.80 9.97
N LYS A 7 1.14 9.01 9.42
CA LYS A 7 -0.11 9.34 8.72
C LYS A 7 -0.15 8.65 7.37
N ILE A 8 -1.34 8.40 6.84
CA ILE A 8 -1.52 7.84 5.50
C ILE A 8 -0.80 8.68 4.45
N LYS A 9 -0.94 10.01 4.48
CA LYS A 9 -0.23 10.89 3.54
C LYS A 9 1.30 10.74 3.61
N GLU A 10 1.86 10.56 4.79
CA GLU A 10 3.31 10.42 4.99
C GLU A 10 3.78 9.04 4.49
N LEU A 11 3.07 7.97 4.86
CA LEU A 11 3.37 6.62 4.39
C LEU A 11 3.20 6.50 2.87
N ALA A 12 2.23 7.18 2.29
CA ALA A 12 2.03 7.19 0.84
C ALA A 12 3.23 7.83 0.13
N GLN A 13 3.71 8.97 0.63
CA GLN A 13 4.91 9.63 0.10
C GLN A 13 6.16 8.74 0.24
N GLU A 14 6.34 8.10 1.40
CA GLU A 14 7.45 7.17 1.65
C GLU A 14 7.45 5.98 0.67
N LEU A 15 6.26 5.47 0.32
CA LEU A 15 6.09 4.36 -0.61
C LEU A 15 6.00 4.77 -2.08
N GLY A 16 6.12 6.06 -2.39
CA GLY A 16 5.94 6.57 -3.77
C GLY A 16 4.52 6.40 -4.32
N LEU A 17 3.53 6.23 -3.43
CA LEU A 17 2.13 6.04 -3.78
C LEU A 17 1.32 7.33 -3.62
N THR A 18 0.20 7.41 -4.33
CA THR A 18 -0.80 8.46 -4.04
C THR A 18 -1.56 8.11 -2.77
N SER A 19 -1.99 9.15 -2.02
CA SER A 19 -2.81 8.92 -0.82
C SER A 19 -4.10 8.16 -1.13
N ARG A 20 -4.67 8.34 -2.32
CA ARG A 20 -5.86 7.59 -2.77
C ARG A 20 -5.56 6.09 -2.91
N LYS A 21 -4.44 5.71 -3.54
CA LYS A 21 -4.05 4.30 -3.68
C LYS A 21 -3.78 3.67 -2.31
N LEU A 22 -3.16 4.41 -1.38
CA LEU A 22 -2.92 3.90 -0.04
C LEU A 22 -4.21 3.76 0.79
N ILE A 23 -5.18 4.68 0.64
CA ILE A 23 -6.51 4.55 1.27
C ILE A 23 -7.23 3.30 0.75
N ASP A 24 -7.13 3.04 -0.55
CA ASP A 24 -7.71 1.85 -1.15
C ASP A 24 -7.12 0.58 -0.54
N ARG A 25 -5.78 0.51 -0.44
CA ARG A 25 -5.06 -0.57 0.25
C ARG A 25 -5.44 -0.70 1.72
N CYS A 26 -5.72 0.41 2.41
CA CYS A 26 -6.24 0.36 3.77
C CYS A 26 -7.63 -0.30 3.82
N ARG A 27 -8.52 0.03 2.87
CA ARG A 27 -9.85 -0.58 2.79
C ARG A 27 -9.78 -2.07 2.45
N GLU A 28 -8.94 -2.46 1.50
CA GLU A 28 -8.69 -3.86 1.15
C GLU A 28 -8.17 -4.67 2.36
N ALA A 29 -7.33 -4.05 3.19
CA ALA A 29 -6.82 -4.65 4.41
C ALA A 29 -7.80 -4.60 5.60
N GLY A 30 -9.01 -4.05 5.43
CA GLY A 30 -10.00 -3.88 6.50
C GLY A 30 -9.62 -2.84 7.56
N ILE A 31 -8.70 -1.92 7.25
CA ILE A 31 -8.22 -0.88 8.16
C ILE A 31 -9.16 0.33 8.04
N PRO A 32 -9.89 0.72 9.11
CA PRO A 32 -10.82 1.83 9.05
C PRO A 32 -10.05 3.16 9.01
N VAL A 33 -10.10 3.83 7.86
CA VAL A 33 -9.46 5.13 7.64
C VAL A 33 -10.49 6.15 7.19
N GLN A 34 -10.47 7.34 7.79
CA GLN A 34 -11.41 8.41 7.42
C GLN A 34 -10.89 9.22 6.23
N ASN A 35 -9.62 9.60 6.26
CA ASN A 35 -9.00 10.46 5.25
C ASN A 35 -7.48 10.32 5.23
N SER A 36 -6.80 10.91 4.24
CA SER A 36 -5.33 10.90 4.10
C SER A 36 -4.57 11.47 5.31
N ALA A 37 -5.25 12.23 6.18
CA ALA A 37 -4.69 12.76 7.42
C ALA A 37 -4.78 11.78 8.61
N SER A 38 -5.53 10.69 8.48
CA SER A 38 -5.65 9.65 9.51
C SER A 38 -4.29 9.03 9.81
N ARG A 39 -4.04 8.78 11.10
CA ARG A 39 -2.84 8.07 11.56
C ARG A 39 -3.08 6.57 11.57
N LEU A 40 -2.09 5.84 11.09
CA LEU A 40 -2.05 4.40 11.18
C LEU A 40 -1.29 4.01 12.45
N ASP A 41 -1.70 2.92 13.08
CA ASP A 41 -0.85 2.27 14.06
C ASP A 41 0.36 1.63 13.37
N ARG A 42 1.43 1.39 14.14
CA ARG A 42 2.64 0.75 13.62
C ARG A 42 2.33 -0.59 12.98
N ALA A 43 1.47 -1.41 13.59
CA ALA A 43 1.09 -2.72 13.04
C ALA A 43 0.38 -2.58 11.68
N SER A 44 -0.55 -1.62 11.55
CA SER A 44 -1.25 -1.34 10.29
C SER A 44 -0.30 -0.80 9.21
N ALA A 45 0.62 0.10 9.59
CA ALA A 45 1.60 0.65 8.66
C ALA A 45 2.55 -0.44 8.15
N GLU A 46 3.04 -1.33 9.01
CA GLU A 46 3.88 -2.47 8.60
C GLU A 46 3.14 -3.40 7.65
N ARG A 47 1.88 -3.75 7.94
CA ARG A 47 1.06 -4.54 7.02
C ARG A 47 0.90 -3.88 5.66
N LEU A 48 0.65 -2.56 5.61
CA LEU A 48 0.51 -1.83 4.35
C LEU A 48 1.81 -1.80 3.55
N ARG A 49 2.97 -1.67 4.21
CA ARG A 49 4.28 -1.79 3.53
C ARG A 49 4.43 -3.16 2.88
N THR A 50 4.09 -4.23 3.59
CA THR A 50 4.13 -5.60 3.04
C THR A 50 3.13 -5.80 1.91
N LEU A 51 1.90 -5.30 2.04
CA LEU A 51 0.86 -5.38 1.00
C LEU A 51 1.26 -4.65 -0.27
N VAL A 52 1.82 -3.44 -0.15
CA VAL A 52 2.30 -2.65 -1.28
C VAL A 52 3.49 -3.32 -1.95
N ALA A 53 4.45 -3.81 -1.16
CA ALA A 53 5.61 -4.54 -1.68
C ALA A 53 5.20 -5.85 -2.39
N GLY A 54 4.25 -6.60 -1.82
CA GLY A 54 3.71 -7.82 -2.43
C GLY A 54 2.88 -7.54 -3.68
N ALA A 55 2.06 -6.49 -3.68
CA ALA A 55 1.28 -6.10 -4.85
C ALA A 55 2.16 -5.60 -6.01
N ALA A 56 3.31 -4.96 -5.73
CA ALA A 56 4.28 -4.62 -6.77
C ALA A 56 4.85 -5.86 -7.47
N LEU A 57 4.92 -6.99 -6.77
CA LEU A 57 5.34 -8.27 -7.35
C LEU A 57 4.23 -8.89 -8.21
N SER A 58 2.96 -8.73 -7.83
CA SER A 58 1.80 -9.24 -8.59
C SER A 58 1.40 -8.39 -9.79
N ASP A 59 1.71 -7.09 -9.80
CA ASP A 59 1.47 -6.20 -10.95
C ASP A 59 2.49 -6.45 -12.08
N ALA A 60 3.66 -7.00 -11.76
CA ALA A 60 4.72 -7.32 -12.71
C ALA A 60 4.54 -8.67 -13.45
N THR A 61 3.53 -9.47 -13.09
CA THR A 61 3.29 -10.81 -13.69
C THR A 61 2.30 -10.83 -14.85
N ASN A 62 1.87 -9.67 -15.37
CA ASN A 62 1.00 -9.61 -16.56
C ASN A 62 1.71 -8.96 -17.76
N LEU A 63 2.94 -9.38 -18.05
CA LEU A 63 3.64 -9.09 -19.30
C LEU A 63 4.52 -10.28 -19.72
N SER A 64 3.91 -11.43 -19.92
CA SER A 64 4.50 -12.61 -20.57
C SER A 64 3.34 -13.44 -21.10
N GLU A 65 3.47 -14.04 -22.30
CA GLU A 65 2.42 -14.63 -23.16
C GLU A 65 1.86 -13.56 -24.11
N ASP A 66 2.14 -13.52 -25.42
CA ASP A 66 2.57 -14.55 -26.36
C ASP A 66 3.06 -13.82 -27.64
N ASP A 67 4.24 -14.14 -28.18
CA ASP A 67 4.49 -14.25 -29.64
C ASP A 67 5.90 -14.85 -29.87
N GLU A 68 5.91 -16.15 -30.15
CA GLU A 68 7.07 -16.96 -30.52
C GLU A 68 7.53 -16.63 -31.96
N PRO A 69 8.83 -16.33 -32.21
CA PRO A 69 9.31 -16.12 -33.57
C PRO A 69 9.59 -17.48 -34.23
N SER A 70 8.92 -17.78 -35.35
CA SER A 70 9.32 -18.80 -36.32
C SER A 70 8.88 -18.44 -37.73
#